data_AF-A0A7L5YWB1-F1
#
_entry.id   AF-A0A7L5YWB1-F1
#
_cell.length_a   1.000
_cell.length_b   1.000
_cell.length_c   1.000
_cell.angle_alpha   90.00
_cell.angle_beta   90.00
_cell.angle_gamma   90.00
#
_symmetry.space_group_name_H-M   'P 1'
#
loop_
_entity.id
_entity.type
_entity.pdbx_description
1 polymer ?
#
loop_
_entity_poly.entity_id
_entity_poly.type
_entity_poly.pdbx_seq_one_letter_code
_entity_poly.pdbx_strand_id
1 'polypeptide(L)'
;MREETGYAAETLEYLGSFWDNPAMGNAVNHLFLGRNLRPTGLTARDPAEFVSNHWVDVAWLKRAVADGTIRDRVLVCGLAYLWLHGELADCGF
;
A
#
# COMPACT_ATOMS: atom_id res chain seq x y z
N MET A 1 3.73 9.60 2.20
CA MET A 1 2.36 9.47 2.77
C MET A 1 1.64 10.81 2.94
N ARG A 2 2.09 11.75 3.80
CA ARG A 2 1.37 13.03 4.03
C ARG A 2 1.12 13.83 2.74
N GLU A 3 2.16 13.99 1.94
CA GLU A 3 2.15 14.76 0.69
C GLU A 3 1.07 14.29 -0.30
N GLU A 4 1.08 12.99 -0.62
CA GLU A 4 0.17 12.38 -1.59
C GLU A 4 -1.23 12.12 -1.03
N THR A 5 -1.31 11.64 0.22
CA THR A 5 -2.57 11.11 0.79
C THR A 5 -3.33 12.13 1.66
N GLY A 6 -2.62 13.10 2.26
CA GLY A 6 -3.19 14.01 3.25
C GLY A 6 -3.43 13.38 4.63
N TYR A 7 -2.86 12.20 4.89
CA TYR A 7 -2.94 11.49 6.17
C TYR A 7 -1.55 11.32 6.81
N ALA A 8 -1.53 11.30 8.14
CA ALA A 8 -0.40 10.87 8.94
C ALA A 8 -0.79 9.66 9.78
N ALA A 9 0.09 8.67 9.84
CA ALA A 9 -0.04 7.55 10.75
C ALA A 9 0.51 7.91 12.13
N GLU A 10 -0.06 7.35 13.19
CA GLU A 10 0.49 7.43 14.54
C GLU A 10 1.73 6.54 14.67
N THR A 11 1.67 5.34 14.12
CA THR A 11 2.80 4.41 14.03
C THR A 11 3.01 3.93 12.60
N LEU A 12 4.27 3.67 12.26
CA LEU A 12 4.66 3.00 11.02
C LEU A 12 5.39 1.71 11.39
N GLU A 13 4.76 0.58 11.10
CA GLU A 13 5.31 -0.75 11.34
C GLU A 13 5.95 -1.27 10.05
N TYR A 14 7.22 -1.68 10.12
CA TYR A 14 7.90 -2.24 8.95
C TYR A 14 7.42 -3.67 8.69
N LEU A 15 6.90 -3.92 7.47
CA LEU A 15 6.42 -5.24 7.08
C LEU A 15 7.50 -6.07 6.37
N GLY A 16 8.39 -5.42 5.63
CA GLY A 16 9.43 -6.08 4.84
C GLY A 16 9.84 -5.31 3.60
N SER A 17 10.65 -5.94 2.76
CA SER A 17 11.11 -5.35 1.50
C SER A 17 11.15 -6.37 0.38
N PHE A 18 11.18 -5.87 -0.86
CA PHE A 18 11.33 -6.69 -2.05
C PHE A 18 12.01 -5.91 -3.16
N TRP A 19 12.67 -6.62 -4.07
CA TRP A 19 13.24 -6.02 -5.27
C TRP A 19 12.14 -5.62 -6.23
N ASP A 20 12.19 -4.39 -6.74
CA ASP A 20 11.18 -3.94 -7.70
C ASP A 20 11.26 -4.75 -8.99
N ASN A 21 12.35 -4.57 -9.74
CA ASN A 21 12.68 -5.36 -10.92
C ASN A 21 14.20 -5.65 -10.92
N PRO A 22 14.64 -6.76 -10.31
CA PRO A 22 16.06 -7.05 -10.14
C PRO A 22 16.79 -7.26 -11.47
N ALA A 23 16.07 -7.50 -12.58
CA ALA A 23 16.67 -7.60 -13.91
C ALA A 23 16.96 -6.23 -14.54
N MET A 24 16.27 -5.16 -14.13
CA MET A 24 16.42 -3.82 -14.70
C MET A 24 17.16 -2.84 -13.78
N GLY A 25 17.25 -3.13 -12.49
CA GLY A 25 17.95 -2.26 -11.54
C GLY A 25 18.01 -2.84 -10.13
N ASN A 26 18.56 -2.05 -9.23
CA ASN A 26 18.73 -2.38 -7.81
C ASN A 26 17.70 -1.67 -6.90
N ALA A 27 16.56 -1.27 -7.45
CA ALA A 27 15.50 -0.65 -6.67
C ALA A 27 14.90 -1.65 -5.68
N VAL A 28 14.83 -1.23 -4.41
CA VAL A 28 14.21 -2.00 -3.31
C VAL A 28 13.02 -1.21 -2.79
N ASN A 29 11.86 -1.84 -2.78
CA ASN A 29 10.67 -1.30 -2.15
C ASN A 29 10.65 -1.73 -0.68
N HIS A 30 10.42 -0.77 0.22
CA HIS A 30 10.24 -1.01 1.65
C HIS A 30 8.78 -0.75 2.02
N LEU A 31 8.13 -1.75 2.62
CA LEU A 31 6.72 -1.70 2.96
C LEU A 31 6.53 -1.38 4.44
N PHE A 32 5.62 -0.43 4.71
CA PHE A 32 5.24 -0.02 6.04
C PHE A 32 3.71 -0.05 6.19
N LEU A 33 3.23 -0.51 7.34
CA LEU A 33 1.84 -0.41 7.76
C LEU A 33 1.66 0.80 8.66
N GLY A 34 0.86 1.76 8.21
CA GLY A 34 0.47 2.92 9.01
C GLY A 34 -0.76 2.62 9.85
N ARG A 35 -0.70 2.83 11.17
CA ARG A 35 -1.87 2.69 12.06
C ARG A 35 -2.41 4.03 12.54
N ASN A 36 -3.69 4.01 12.93
CA ASN A 36 -4.42 5.15 13.47
C ASN A 36 -4.28 6.40 12.59
N LEU A 37 -4.57 6.25 11.30
CA LEU A 37 -4.43 7.32 10.33
C LEU A 37 -5.30 8.52 10.71
N ARG A 38 -4.69 9.70 10.76
CA ARG A 38 -5.38 10.97 11.03
C ARG A 38 -5.23 11.91 9.83
N PRO A 39 -6.29 12.60 9.42
CA PRO A 39 -6.18 13.60 8.37
C PRO A 39 -5.29 14.75 8.86
N THR A 40 -4.35 15.17 8.04
CA THR A 40 -3.48 16.32 8.33
C THR A 40 -4.00 17.61 7.70
N GLY A 41 -5.14 17.55 7.00
CA GLY A 41 -5.86 18.71 6.46
C GLY A 41 -5.33 19.27 5.13
N LEU A 42 -4.17 18.83 4.64
CA LEU A 42 -3.59 19.29 3.36
C LEU A 42 -2.78 18.17 2.70
N THR A 43 -3.12 17.84 1.45
CA THR A 43 -2.18 17.20 0.49
C THR A 43 -1.27 18.27 -0.07
N ALA A 44 -0.01 17.94 -0.33
CA ALA A 44 0.99 18.84 -0.91
C ALA A 44 1.59 18.26 -2.19
N ARG A 45 0.74 17.61 -3.00
CA ARG A 45 1.13 16.91 -4.24
C ARG A 45 1.86 17.83 -5.20
N ASP A 46 2.85 17.29 -5.90
CA ASP A 46 3.45 17.97 -7.04
C ASP A 46 2.38 18.19 -8.13
N PRO A 47 2.28 19.38 -8.74
CA PRO A 47 1.35 19.64 -9.85
C PRO A 47 1.48 18.68 -11.04
N ALA A 48 2.63 18.04 -11.23
CA ALA A 48 2.86 17.03 -12.27
C ALA A 48 2.32 15.63 -11.89
N GLU A 49 1.89 15.41 -10.65
CA GLU A 49 1.38 14.14 -10.16
C GLU A 49 -0.16 14.09 -10.20
N PHE A 50 -0.70 13.18 -11.01
CA PHE A 50 -2.14 12.98 -11.16
C PHE A 50 -2.61 11.80 -10.30
N VAL A 51 -2.87 12.06 -9.02
CA VAL A 51 -3.23 11.01 -8.03
C VAL A 51 -4.61 11.26 -7.42
N SER A 52 -5.35 10.18 -7.12
CA SER A 52 -6.60 10.22 -6.35
C SER A 52 -6.54 9.20 -5.21
N ASN A 53 -7.14 9.54 -4.06
CA ASN A 53 -7.16 8.66 -2.89
C ASN A 53 -8.52 7.99 -2.78
N HIS A 54 -8.51 6.68 -2.56
CA HIS A 54 -9.73 5.89 -2.39
C HIS A 54 -9.61 5.05 -1.12
N TRP A 55 -10.63 5.13 -0.27
CA TRP A 55 -10.79 4.18 0.83
C TRP A 55 -11.51 2.95 0.31
N VAL A 56 -10.90 1.79 0.49
CA VAL A 56 -11.45 0.50 0.09
C VAL A 56 -11.37 -0.47 1.26
N ASP A 57 -12.26 -1.45 1.28
CA ASP A 57 -12.16 -2.55 2.23
C ASP A 57 -11.18 -3.63 1.74
N VAL A 58 -10.70 -4.45 2.69
CA VAL A 58 -9.76 -5.55 2.41
C VAL A 58 -10.35 -6.56 1.43
N ALA A 59 -11.65 -6.84 1.49
CA ALA A 59 -12.29 -7.82 0.63
C ALA A 59 -12.32 -7.34 -0.83
N TRP A 60 -12.55 -6.05 -1.06
CA TRP A 60 -12.44 -5.40 -2.35
C TRP A 60 -11.00 -5.49 -2.87
N LEU A 61 -10.00 -5.17 -2.04
CA LEU A 61 -8.60 -5.22 -2.45
C LEU A 61 -8.20 -6.64 -2.88
N LYS A 62 -8.59 -7.67 -2.11
CA LYS A 62 -8.38 -9.07 -2.46
C LYS A 62 -9.00 -9.42 -3.82
N ARG A 63 -10.26 -9.04 -4.06
CA ARG A 63 -10.95 -9.28 -5.34
C ARG A 63 -10.28 -8.54 -6.50
N ALA A 64 -9.94 -7.27 -6.32
CA ALA A 64 -9.32 -6.43 -7.35
C ALA A 64 -7.93 -6.96 -7.76
N VAL A 65 -7.17 -7.53 -6.82
CA VAL A 65 -5.91 -8.23 -7.16
C VAL A 65 -6.21 -9.54 -7.89
N ALA A 66 -7.17 -10.34 -7.42
CA ALA A 66 -7.50 -11.65 -8.00
C ALA A 66 -8.06 -11.55 -9.43
N ASP A 67 -8.91 -10.56 -9.72
CA ASP A 67 -9.49 -10.34 -11.04
C ASP A 67 -8.59 -9.51 -11.99
N GLY A 68 -7.47 -9.01 -11.47
CA GLY A 68 -6.50 -8.22 -12.22
C GLY A 68 -6.93 -6.79 -12.50
N THR A 69 -7.90 -6.24 -11.77
CA THR A 69 -8.14 -4.79 -11.71
C THR A 69 -6.91 -4.07 -11.15
N ILE A 70 -6.27 -4.64 -10.12
CA ILE A 70 -4.97 -4.23 -9.60
C ILE A 70 -3.91 -5.23 -10.07
N ARG A 71 -2.93 -4.74 -10.83
CA ARG A 71 -1.78 -5.53 -11.33
C ARG A 71 -0.43 -4.93 -10.91
N ASP A 72 -0.48 -3.88 -10.09
CA ASP A 72 0.72 -3.24 -9.58
C ASP A 72 1.42 -4.15 -8.57
N ARG A 73 2.72 -4.34 -8.75
CA ARG A 73 3.49 -5.29 -7.93
C ARG A 73 3.62 -4.85 -6.48
N VAL A 74 3.67 -3.54 -6.23
CA VAL A 74 3.81 -3.00 -4.87
C VAL A 74 2.56 -3.32 -4.06
N LEU A 75 1.38 -3.17 -4.66
CA LEU A 75 0.12 -3.56 -4.01
C LEU A 75 -0.03 -5.07 -3.85
N VAL A 76 0.36 -5.87 -4.84
CA VAL A 76 0.32 -7.34 -4.73
C VAL A 76 1.24 -7.83 -3.60
N CYS A 77 2.47 -7.34 -3.54
CA CYS A 77 3.40 -7.63 -2.45
C CYS A 77 2.88 -7.11 -1.11
N GLY A 78 2.34 -5.88 -1.07
CA GLY A 78 1.72 -5.30 0.13
C GLY A 78 0.64 -6.20 0.73
N LEU A 79 -0.27 -6.73 -0.11
CA LEU A 79 -1.31 -7.65 0.33
C LEU A 79 -0.72 -8.96 0.90
N ALA A 80 0.31 -9.52 0.25
CA ALA A 80 0.98 -10.73 0.73
C ALA A 80 1.67 -10.51 2.09
N TYR A 81 2.34 -9.36 2.27
CA TYR A 81 2.96 -9.02 3.55
C TYR A 81 1.93 -8.79 4.66
N LEU A 82 0.81 -8.12 4.38
CA LEU A 82 -0.28 -8.00 5.36
C LEU A 82 -0.80 -9.38 5.81
N TRP A 83 -0.92 -10.33 4.88
CA TRP A 83 -1.31 -11.71 5.22
C TRP A 83 -0.26 -12.41 6.09
N LEU A 84 1.03 -12.34 5.72
CA LEU A 84 2.12 -12.95 6.49
C LEU A 84 2.25 -12.41 7.92
N HIS A 85 1.83 -11.15 8.13
CA HIS A 85 1.80 -10.51 9.45
C HIS A 85 0.48 -10.71 10.21
N GLY A 86 -0.48 -11.48 9.66
CA GLY A 86 -1.75 -11.76 10.32
C GLY A 86 -2.74 -10.59 10.34
N GLU A 87 -2.51 -9.56 9.53
CA GLU A 87 -3.38 -8.37 9.44
C GLU A 87 -4.66 -8.64 8.64
N LEU A 88 -4.68 -9.72 7.87
CA LEU A 88 -5.84 -10.16 7.11
C LEU A 88 -6.43 -11.39 7.80
N ALA A 89 -7.72 -11.35 8.12
CA ALA A 89 -8.42 -12.53 8.62
C ALA A 89 -8.25 -13.72 7.65
N ASP A 90 -8.20 -14.93 8.23
CA ASP A 90 -8.20 -16.22 7.52
C ASP A 90 -9.54 -16.48 6.83
N CYS A 91 -9.85 -15.64 5.84
CA CYS A 91 -10.87 -15.91 4.84
C CYS A 91 -10.09 -16.22 3.56
N GLY A 92 -10.13 -17.49 3.14
CA GLY A 92 -9.51 -17.99 1.92
C GLY A 92 -9.89 -17.14 0.70
N PHE A 93 -9.04 -17.18 -0.31
CA PHE A 93 -9.27 -16.57 -1.63
C PHE A 93 -10.38 -17.29 -2.39
#